data_AF-A0A6A6I0E7-F1
#
_entry.id   AF-A0A6A6I0E7-F1
#
_cell.length_a   1.000
_cell.length_b   1.000
_cell.length_c   1.000
_cell.angle_alpha   90.00
_cell.angle_beta   90.00
_cell.angle_gamma   90.00
#
_symmetry.space_group_name_H-M   'P 1'
#
loop_
_entity.id
_entity.type
_entity.pdbx_description
1 polymer ?
#
loop_
_entity_poly.entity_id
_entity_poly.type
_entity_poly.pdbx_seq_one_letter_code
_entity_poly.pdbx_strand_id
1 'polypeptide(L)'
;MDAADVLVCAGPWTPMILPAVSLLTPCGHSVIFKPSRPLSPYILFPNIQPAPNSSIDNLLSPDIYPRPADDLHGFDTVYASGPDDYETDLPLDADEVKVVEKKCVDVLTAIGSVSQEIHDGDIVAKQACYKPQIRKHEETEEVGPMVGPVGTKGLWLATAHDEWSIQNAPGTGLVSSEMIFEGKARSADCSSLDPKHFLRIPAALYAEKSERGIVL
;
A
#
# COMPACT_ATOMS: atom_id res chain seq x y z
N MET A 1 26.01 5.62 -10.66
CA MET A 1 26.67 4.93 -9.52
C MET A 1 26.67 3.46 -9.85
N ASP A 2 27.78 2.77 -9.58
CA ASP A 2 27.87 1.32 -9.78
C ASP A 2 27.45 0.60 -8.49
N ALA A 3 26.66 -0.47 -8.61
CA ALA A 3 26.18 -1.28 -7.50
C ALA A 3 26.23 -2.77 -7.88
N ALA A 4 26.57 -3.63 -6.92
CA ALA A 4 26.54 -5.09 -7.09
C ALA A 4 25.12 -5.65 -6.98
N ASP A 5 24.31 -5.05 -6.10
CA ASP A 5 22.93 -5.41 -5.85
C ASP A 5 22.05 -4.15 -5.84
N VAL A 6 20.87 -4.25 -6.45
CA VAL A 6 19.84 -3.21 -6.50
C VAL A 6 18.52 -3.83 -6.04
N LEU A 7 17.94 -3.26 -4.98
CA LEU A 7 16.60 -3.61 -4.50
C LEU A 7 15.62 -2.52 -4.94
N VAL A 8 14.65 -2.87 -5.78
CA VAL A 8 13.61 -1.96 -6.24
C VAL A 8 12.43 -1.99 -5.26
N CYS A 9 12.18 -0.86 -4.60
CA CYS A 9 11.09 -0.65 -3.64
C CYS A 9 10.24 0.59 -4.01
N ALA A 10 9.95 0.79 -5.30
CA ALA A 10 9.35 2.03 -5.80
C ALA A 10 7.82 2.06 -5.72
N GLY A 11 7.20 1.19 -4.92
CA GLY A 11 5.76 1.18 -4.68
C GLY A 11 4.95 1.19 -5.99
N PRO A 12 3.91 2.04 -6.11
CA PRO A 12 3.09 2.17 -7.32
C PRO A 12 3.88 2.50 -8.59
N TRP A 13 5.02 3.19 -8.47
CA TRP A 13 5.86 3.59 -9.60
C TRP A 13 6.85 2.50 -10.06
N THR A 14 6.82 1.32 -9.43
CA THR A 14 7.67 0.18 -9.82
C THR A 14 7.63 -0.12 -11.34
N PRO A 15 6.47 -0.13 -12.03
CA PRO A 15 6.40 -0.41 -13.46
C PRO A 15 7.16 0.60 -14.33
N MET A 16 7.38 1.84 -13.86
CA MET A 16 8.17 2.85 -14.58
C MET A 16 9.67 2.54 -14.55
N ILE A 17 10.15 1.84 -13.52
CA ILE A 17 11.55 1.43 -13.36
C ILE A 17 11.77 0.01 -13.91
N LEU A 18 10.82 -0.89 -13.66
CA LEU A 18 10.83 -2.29 -14.08
C LEU A 18 9.54 -2.63 -14.85
N PRO A 19 9.49 -2.38 -16.18
CA PRO A 19 8.28 -2.60 -16.99
C PRO A 19 7.77 -4.04 -17.05
N ALA A 20 8.59 -5.02 -16.64
CA ALA A 20 8.17 -6.42 -16.50
C ALA A 20 7.21 -6.63 -15.31
N VAL A 21 7.17 -5.69 -14.37
CA VAL A 21 6.23 -5.68 -13.23
C VAL A 21 4.94 -5.01 -13.68
N SER A 22 3.82 -5.72 -13.58
CA SER A 22 2.49 -5.15 -13.79
C SER A 22 1.80 -5.01 -12.44
N LEU A 23 1.31 -3.81 -12.14
CA LEU A 23 0.55 -3.50 -10.94
C LEU A 23 -0.74 -2.78 -11.33
N LEU A 24 -1.80 -3.00 -10.56
CA LEU A 24 -2.83 -2.00 -10.40
C LEU A 24 -2.38 -0.98 -9.36
N THR A 25 -2.84 0.25 -9.53
CA THR A 25 -2.50 1.36 -8.65
C THR A 25 -3.75 2.18 -8.34
N PRO A 26 -4.71 1.65 -7.57
CA PRO A 26 -5.84 2.46 -7.15
C PRO A 26 -5.38 3.61 -6.27
N CYS A 27 -6.05 4.75 -6.44
CA CYS A 27 -5.90 5.89 -5.57
C CYS A 27 -6.74 5.69 -4.30
N GLY A 28 -6.12 5.79 -3.13
CA GLY A 28 -6.79 5.83 -1.84
C GLY A 28 -6.97 7.27 -1.38
N HIS A 29 -8.19 7.65 -1.02
CA HIS A 29 -8.50 8.97 -0.48
C HIS A 29 -8.72 8.90 1.03
N SER A 30 -8.20 9.87 1.77
CA SER A 30 -8.27 9.86 3.23
C SER A 30 -8.42 11.25 3.83
N VAL A 31 -8.86 11.27 5.07
CA VAL A 31 -9.00 12.47 5.89
C VAL A 31 -8.31 12.27 7.23
N ILE A 32 -7.72 13.35 7.74
CA ILE A 32 -7.31 13.48 9.13
C ILE A 32 -8.23 14.52 9.75
N PHE A 33 -8.77 14.23 10.92
CA PHE A 33 -9.59 15.18 11.65
C PHE A 33 -9.29 15.13 13.16
N LYS A 34 -9.65 16.20 13.83
CA LYS A 34 -9.59 16.36 15.28
C LYS A 34 -10.99 16.08 15.84
N PRO A 35 -11.18 15.03 16.64
CA PRO A 35 -12.47 14.79 17.27
C PRO A 35 -12.77 15.87 18.32
N SER A 36 -14.05 16.15 18.56
CA SER A 36 -14.46 17.18 19.53
C SER A 36 -14.10 16.84 21.00
N ARG A 37 -13.87 15.54 21.27
CA ARG A 37 -13.32 15.00 22.52
C ARG A 37 -12.49 13.73 22.24
N PRO A 38 -11.61 13.29 23.16
CA PRO A 38 -10.86 12.06 23.01
C PRO A 38 -11.75 10.84 22.71
N LEU A 39 -11.27 9.96 21.83
CA LEU A 39 -11.93 8.71 21.46
C LEU A 39 -11.23 7.51 22.10
N SER A 40 -11.94 6.38 22.19
CA SER A 40 -11.31 5.10 22.51
C SER A 40 -10.32 4.69 21.40
N PRO A 41 -9.21 4.00 21.73
CA PRO A 41 -8.19 3.60 20.75
C PRO A 41 -8.60 2.32 19.99
N TYR A 42 -9.86 2.25 19.53
CA TYR A 42 -10.36 1.13 18.75
C TYR A 42 -10.32 1.46 17.27
N ILE A 43 -9.65 0.60 16.50
CA ILE A 43 -9.66 0.64 15.05
C ILE A 43 -10.95 -0.02 14.58
N LEU A 44 -11.66 0.62 13.66
CA LEU A 44 -12.92 0.13 13.13
C LEU A 44 -12.82 -0.08 11.61
N PHE A 45 -13.43 -1.18 11.15
CA PHE A 45 -13.62 -1.52 9.73
C PHE A 45 -15.12 -1.69 9.43
N PRO A 46 -15.92 -0.62 9.58
CA PRO A 46 -17.37 -0.70 9.41
C PRO A 46 -17.77 -0.81 7.94
N ASN A 47 -18.87 -1.51 7.68
CA ASN A 47 -19.65 -1.37 6.45
C ASN A 47 -20.80 -0.40 6.71
N ILE A 48 -20.74 0.80 6.14
CA ILE A 48 -21.70 1.89 6.38
C ILE A 48 -22.68 1.97 5.22
N GLN A 49 -23.92 1.55 5.48
CA GLN A 49 -25.01 1.73 4.53
C GLN A 49 -25.46 3.19 4.55
N PRO A 50 -25.45 3.90 3.40
CA PRO A 50 -25.97 5.26 3.34
C PRO A 50 -27.45 5.31 3.71
N ALA A 51 -27.86 6.39 4.38
CA ALA A 51 -29.27 6.68 4.61
C ALA A 51 -30.00 6.88 3.27
N PRO A 52 -31.32 6.62 3.18
CA PRO A 52 -32.08 6.71 1.92
C PRO A 52 -32.00 8.06 1.18
N ASN A 53 -31.68 9.15 1.87
CA ASN A 53 -31.54 10.50 1.30
C ASN A 53 -30.09 11.02 1.38
N SER A 54 -29.11 10.14 1.55
CA SER A 54 -27.70 10.50 1.57
C SER A 54 -27.25 10.97 0.19
N SER A 55 -26.24 11.85 0.15
CA SER A 55 -25.54 12.20 -1.10
C SER A 55 -24.57 11.11 -1.58
N ILE A 56 -24.52 10.00 -0.84
CA ILE A 56 -23.68 8.83 -1.09
C ILE A 56 -24.61 7.70 -1.51
N ASP A 57 -24.45 7.22 -2.75
CA ASP A 57 -25.36 6.21 -3.32
C ASP A 57 -24.93 4.77 -2.98
N ASN A 58 -23.68 4.57 -2.57
CA ASN A 58 -23.07 3.24 -2.39
C ASN A 58 -22.63 2.99 -0.95
N LEU A 59 -22.59 1.70 -0.56
CA LEU A 59 -21.95 1.24 0.66
C LEU A 59 -20.52 1.81 0.73
N LEU A 60 -20.17 2.37 1.89
CA LEU A 60 -18.81 2.80 2.17
C LEU A 60 -18.24 1.99 3.31
N SER A 61 -17.01 1.52 3.12
CA SER A 61 -16.29 0.72 4.10
C SER A 61 -15.01 1.44 4.49
N PRO A 62 -15.10 2.59 5.20
CA PRO A 62 -13.92 3.34 5.54
C PRO A 62 -13.19 2.68 6.71
N ASP A 63 -11.87 2.63 6.66
CA ASP A 63 -11.09 2.28 7.84
C ASP A 63 -11.01 3.51 8.75
N ILE A 64 -11.17 3.32 10.07
CA ILE A 64 -11.14 4.42 11.05
C ILE A 64 -10.11 4.11 12.12
N TYR A 65 -9.09 4.96 12.23
CA TYR A 65 -7.97 4.83 13.15
C TYR A 65 -7.89 6.05 14.07
N PRO A 66 -8.43 5.96 15.30
CA PRO A 66 -8.12 6.91 16.35
C PRO A 66 -6.64 6.84 16.70
N ARG A 67 -5.99 8.01 16.77
CA ARG A 67 -4.56 8.18 17.06
C ARG A 67 -4.41 9.14 18.23
N PRO A 68 -3.63 8.80 19.26
CA PRO A 68 -3.35 9.72 20.35
C PRO A 68 -2.57 10.93 19.84
N ALA A 69 -2.58 12.00 20.63
CA ALA A 69 -1.73 13.16 20.39
C ALA A 69 -0.26 12.76 20.15
N ASP A 70 0.33 13.33 19.11
CA ASP A 70 1.72 13.15 18.71
C ASP A 70 2.42 14.52 18.55
N ASP A 71 3.72 14.49 18.27
CA ASP A 71 4.51 15.72 18.06
C ASP A 71 4.11 16.50 16.80
N LEU A 72 3.37 15.87 15.87
CA LEU A 72 2.95 16.49 14.62
C LEU A 72 1.73 17.38 14.81
N HIS A 73 0.75 16.93 15.59
CA HIS A 73 -0.53 17.62 15.78
C HIS A 73 -0.69 18.21 17.19
N GLY A 74 -0.12 17.58 18.22
CA GLY A 74 -0.27 18.00 19.62
C GLY A 74 -1.68 17.76 20.21
N PHE A 75 -2.53 17.03 19.51
CA PHE A 75 -3.86 16.62 19.94
C PHE A 75 -4.25 15.29 19.29
N ASP A 76 -5.19 14.56 19.89
CA ASP A 76 -5.71 13.32 19.32
C ASP A 76 -6.28 13.56 17.92
N THR A 77 -5.93 12.70 16.98
CA THR A 77 -6.48 12.74 15.63
C THR A 77 -7.19 11.44 15.32
N VAL A 78 -7.97 11.46 14.25
CA VAL A 78 -8.45 10.23 13.64
C VAL A 78 -8.08 10.29 12.17
N TYR A 79 -7.48 9.21 11.70
CA TYR A 79 -7.28 8.96 10.28
C TYR A 79 -8.42 8.09 9.77
N ALA A 80 -9.00 8.45 8.63
CA ALA A 80 -9.94 7.59 7.94
C ALA A 80 -9.70 7.56 6.44
N SER A 81 -9.76 6.38 5.84
CA SER A 81 -9.59 6.18 4.40
C SER A 81 -10.84 5.58 3.77
N GLY A 82 -11.13 5.98 2.54
CA GLY A 82 -12.22 5.44 1.74
C GLY A 82 -11.78 4.27 0.85
N PRO A 83 -12.71 3.74 0.04
CA PRO A 83 -12.44 2.62 -0.84
C PRO A 83 -11.48 3.01 -1.98
N ASP A 84 -10.92 1.97 -2.62
CA ASP A 84 -10.08 2.09 -3.80
C ASP A 84 -10.77 2.83 -4.95
N ASP A 85 -10.07 3.83 -5.48
CA ASP A 85 -10.43 4.51 -6.72
C ASP A 85 -9.54 4.03 -7.88
N TYR A 86 -10.09 3.15 -8.70
CA TYR A 86 -9.43 2.63 -9.91
C TYR A 86 -9.61 3.53 -11.13
N GLU A 87 -10.37 4.63 -11.03
CA GLU A 87 -10.62 5.55 -12.16
C GLU A 87 -9.57 6.66 -12.23
N THR A 88 -8.86 6.93 -11.14
CA THR A 88 -7.82 7.96 -11.09
C THR A 88 -6.46 7.36 -11.48
N ASP A 89 -5.88 7.86 -12.58
CA ASP A 89 -4.57 7.43 -13.07
C ASP A 89 -3.43 7.77 -12.10
N LEU A 90 -2.41 6.92 -12.04
CA LEU A 90 -1.16 7.19 -11.31
C LEU A 90 -0.40 8.34 -12.00
N PRO A 91 -0.06 9.44 -11.30
CA PRO A 91 0.77 10.50 -11.87
C PRO A 91 2.23 10.04 -12.06
N LEU A 92 2.98 10.82 -12.85
CA LEU A 92 4.40 10.53 -13.07
C LEU A 92 5.20 10.63 -11.77
N ASP A 93 4.92 11.66 -10.98
CA ASP A 93 5.63 11.97 -9.75
C ASP A 93 4.69 12.00 -8.54
N ALA A 94 5.22 11.68 -7.36
CA ALA A 94 4.45 11.60 -6.12
C ALA A 94 3.94 12.95 -5.62
N ASP A 95 4.58 14.06 -6.01
CA ASP A 95 4.15 15.43 -5.69
C ASP A 95 2.97 15.91 -6.56
N GLU A 96 2.70 15.22 -7.67
CA GLU A 96 1.55 15.49 -8.54
C GLU A 96 0.28 14.73 -8.12
N VAL A 97 0.32 13.97 -7.02
CA VAL A 97 -0.86 13.27 -6.48
C VAL A 97 -1.93 14.29 -6.08
N LYS A 98 -3.13 14.15 -6.64
CA LYS A 98 -4.25 15.06 -6.43
C LYS A 98 -5.33 14.44 -5.57
N VAL A 99 -5.90 15.27 -4.70
CA VAL A 99 -7.06 14.92 -3.90
C VAL A 99 -8.34 15.14 -4.71
N VAL A 100 -9.16 14.10 -4.84
CA VAL A 100 -10.53 14.25 -5.32
C VAL A 100 -11.43 14.63 -4.15
N GLU A 101 -11.76 15.92 -4.08
CA GLU A 101 -12.51 16.54 -2.97
C GLU A 101 -13.80 15.76 -2.62
N LYS A 102 -14.56 15.35 -3.63
CA LYS A 102 -15.80 14.58 -3.41
C LYS A 102 -15.55 13.28 -2.64
N LYS A 103 -14.49 12.53 -2.98
CA LYS A 103 -14.18 11.25 -2.31
C LYS A 103 -13.87 11.49 -0.83
N CYS A 104 -13.11 12.53 -0.49
CA CYS A 104 -12.84 12.90 0.90
C CYS A 104 -14.10 13.35 1.66
N VAL A 105 -14.99 14.09 1.00
CA VAL A 105 -16.29 14.48 1.58
C VAL A 105 -17.18 13.26 1.83
N ASP A 106 -17.19 12.29 0.92
CA ASP A 106 -17.91 11.03 1.08
C ASP A 106 -17.37 10.26 2.31
N VAL A 107 -16.04 10.14 2.47
CA VAL A 107 -15.41 9.54 3.66
C VAL A 107 -15.85 10.26 4.93
N LEU A 108 -15.72 11.60 4.97
CA LEU A 108 -16.06 12.41 6.13
C LEU A 108 -17.53 12.25 6.54
N THR A 109 -18.42 12.28 5.55
CA THR A 109 -19.86 12.11 5.78
C THR A 109 -20.17 10.73 6.35
N ALA A 110 -19.51 9.69 5.84
CA ALA A 110 -19.68 8.33 6.32
C ALA A 110 -19.21 8.18 7.78
N ILE A 111 -17.98 8.60 8.09
CA ILE A 111 -17.43 8.47 9.44
C ILE A 111 -18.13 9.36 10.47
N GLY A 112 -18.66 10.52 10.05
CA GLY A 112 -19.50 11.36 10.91
C GLY A 112 -20.80 10.67 11.35
N SER A 113 -21.30 9.71 10.56
CA SER A 113 -22.46 8.91 10.97
C SER A 113 -22.16 7.87 12.05
N VAL A 114 -20.88 7.56 12.28
CA VAL A 114 -20.42 6.54 13.25
C VAL A 114 -20.29 7.12 14.66
N SER A 115 -19.90 8.39 14.78
CA SER A 115 -19.61 9.03 16.08
C SER A 115 -19.91 10.52 16.04
N GLN A 116 -20.61 11.00 17.07
CA GLN A 116 -20.94 12.42 17.22
C GLN A 116 -19.67 13.26 17.41
N GLU A 117 -18.65 12.71 18.05
CA GLU A 117 -17.36 13.36 18.26
C GLU A 117 -16.58 13.56 16.97
N ILE A 118 -16.75 12.63 16.02
CA ILE A 118 -16.23 12.75 14.65
C ILE A 118 -17.06 13.78 13.88
N HIS A 119 -18.39 13.71 13.97
CA HIS A 119 -19.30 14.65 13.31
C HIS A 119 -19.07 16.11 13.72
N ASP A 120 -18.89 16.37 15.02
CA ASP A 120 -18.69 17.70 15.58
C ASP A 120 -17.20 18.12 15.63
N GLY A 121 -16.33 17.31 15.03
CA GLY A 121 -14.89 17.56 14.96
C GLY A 121 -14.48 18.51 13.83
N ASP A 122 -13.18 18.78 13.75
CA ASP A 122 -12.58 19.67 12.76
C ASP A 122 -11.70 18.90 11.79
N ILE A 123 -11.84 19.14 10.48
CA ILE A 123 -10.93 18.59 9.47
C ILE A 123 -9.55 19.21 9.64
N VAL A 124 -8.52 18.35 9.71
CA VAL A 124 -7.12 18.74 9.77
C VAL A 124 -6.49 18.66 8.38
N ALA A 125 -6.74 17.57 7.65
CA ALA A 125 -6.20 17.36 6.32
C ALA A 125 -7.11 16.48 5.46
N LYS A 126 -7.03 16.67 4.14
CA LYS A 126 -7.56 15.76 3.11
C LYS A 126 -6.39 15.32 2.26
N GLN A 127 -6.30 14.02 1.97
CA GLN A 127 -5.13 13.42 1.35
C GLN A 127 -5.55 12.37 0.32
N ALA A 128 -4.60 12.03 -0.53
CA ALA A 128 -4.69 10.93 -1.47
C ALA A 128 -3.32 10.25 -1.58
N CYS A 129 -3.32 8.95 -1.88
CA CYS A 129 -2.12 8.18 -2.15
C CYS A 129 -2.44 7.04 -3.12
N TYR A 130 -1.43 6.30 -3.56
CA TYR A 130 -1.61 5.15 -4.45
C TYR A 130 -1.09 3.89 -3.78
N LYS A 131 -1.81 2.79 -3.96
CA LYS A 131 -1.43 1.48 -3.42
C LYS A 131 -0.91 0.58 -4.53
N PRO A 132 0.25 -0.07 -4.37
CA PRO A 132 0.72 -1.05 -5.36
C PRO A 132 -0.02 -2.38 -5.13
N GLN A 133 -0.85 -2.79 -6.10
CA GLN A 133 -1.60 -4.03 -6.06
C GLN A 133 -1.20 -4.96 -7.20
N ILE A 134 -1.08 -6.26 -6.93
CA ILE A 134 -0.84 -7.25 -8.01
C ILE A 134 -2.07 -7.37 -8.91
N ARG A 135 -3.27 -7.35 -8.31
CA ARG A 135 -4.57 -7.41 -8.98
C ARG A 135 -5.64 -6.89 -8.04
N LYS A 136 -6.84 -6.65 -8.59
CA LYS A 136 -8.02 -6.40 -7.78
C LYS A 136 -8.41 -7.66 -7.01
N HIS A 137 -8.81 -7.49 -5.77
CA HIS A 137 -9.24 -8.57 -4.89
C HIS A 137 -10.31 -8.08 -3.90
N GLU A 138 -10.94 -9.02 -3.21
CA GLU A 138 -11.82 -8.74 -2.09
C GLU A 138 -10.97 -8.47 -0.83
N GLU A 139 -11.51 -7.75 0.17
CA GLU A 139 -10.79 -7.40 1.41
C GLU A 139 -10.27 -8.62 2.20
N THR A 140 -10.92 -9.78 2.03
CA THR A 140 -10.56 -11.02 2.75
C THR A 140 -9.52 -11.87 2.02
N GLU A 141 -9.05 -11.43 0.86
CA GLU A 141 -8.14 -12.18 0.03
C GLU A 141 -6.71 -11.65 0.14
N GLU A 142 -5.77 -12.50 0.52
CA GLU A 142 -4.35 -12.16 0.59
C GLU A 142 -3.72 -12.17 -0.81
N VAL A 143 -3.23 -11.01 -1.25
CA VAL A 143 -2.58 -10.84 -2.55
C VAL A 143 -1.20 -10.20 -2.38
N GLY A 144 -0.16 -10.97 -2.69
CA GLY A 144 1.23 -10.51 -2.57
C GLY A 144 1.76 -10.56 -1.12
N PRO A 145 2.82 -9.79 -0.80
CA PRO A 145 3.61 -8.94 -1.70
C PRO A 145 4.48 -9.72 -2.69
N MET A 146 5.14 -9.01 -3.60
CA MET A 146 6.25 -9.54 -4.40
C MET A 146 7.57 -9.21 -3.71
N VAL A 147 8.29 -10.22 -3.22
CA VAL A 147 9.58 -10.06 -2.52
C VAL A 147 10.56 -11.13 -2.99
N GLY A 148 11.63 -10.73 -3.68
CA GLY A 148 12.66 -11.67 -4.14
C GLY A 148 13.42 -11.23 -5.39
N PRO A 149 14.17 -12.15 -6.03
CA PRO A 149 14.95 -11.86 -7.23
C PRO A 149 14.06 -11.75 -8.48
N VAL A 150 14.50 -10.98 -9.50
CA VAL A 150 13.73 -10.76 -10.75
C VAL A 150 14.41 -11.30 -12.01
N GLY A 151 15.07 -12.45 -11.91
CA GLY A 151 15.72 -13.14 -13.03
C GLY A 151 17.09 -12.59 -13.45
N THR A 152 17.35 -11.29 -13.24
CA THR A 152 18.69 -10.71 -13.41
C THR A 152 19.51 -10.81 -12.12
N LYS A 153 20.75 -11.30 -12.21
CA LYS A 153 21.66 -11.38 -11.06
C LYS A 153 21.87 -10.00 -10.43
N GLY A 154 21.73 -9.92 -9.11
CA GLY A 154 21.87 -8.68 -8.35
C GLY A 154 20.65 -7.75 -8.41
N LEU A 155 19.57 -8.13 -9.12
CA LEU A 155 18.35 -7.34 -9.15
C LEU A 155 17.26 -8.01 -8.32
N TRP A 156 16.75 -7.23 -7.36
CA TRP A 156 15.78 -7.66 -6.36
C TRP A 156 14.56 -6.74 -6.39
N LEU A 157 13.42 -7.25 -5.95
CA LEU A 157 12.15 -6.54 -5.89
C LEU A 157 11.51 -6.73 -4.50
N ALA A 158 10.96 -5.65 -3.95
CA ALA A 158 10.06 -5.67 -2.80
C ALA A 158 8.96 -4.62 -3.01
N THR A 159 7.79 -5.06 -3.45
CA THR A 159 6.65 -4.17 -3.76
C THR A 159 5.32 -4.92 -3.64
N ALA A 160 4.23 -4.25 -3.98
CA ALA A 160 2.89 -4.81 -4.05
C ALA A 160 2.31 -5.29 -2.70
N HIS A 161 2.60 -4.55 -1.63
CA HIS A 161 2.09 -4.82 -0.28
C HIS A 161 0.66 -4.34 -0.02
N ASP A 162 0.03 -3.68 -0.99
CA ASP A 162 -1.26 -3.02 -0.85
C ASP A 162 -1.35 -2.11 0.41
N GLU A 163 -2.48 -2.10 1.13
CA GLU A 163 -2.66 -1.36 2.40
C GLU A 163 -1.82 -1.89 3.58
N TRP A 164 -1.24 -3.11 3.48
CA TRP A 164 -0.54 -3.75 4.60
C TRP A 164 0.96 -3.40 4.68
N SER A 165 1.41 -2.44 3.88
CA SER A 165 2.82 -2.06 3.74
C SER A 165 3.48 -1.68 5.07
N ILE A 166 2.85 -0.83 5.89
CA ILE A 166 3.44 -0.36 7.16
C ILE A 166 3.69 -1.53 8.12
N GLN A 167 2.71 -2.43 8.24
CA GLN A 167 2.81 -3.60 9.11
C GLN A 167 3.88 -4.58 8.62
N ASN A 168 3.96 -4.80 7.31
CA ASN A 168 4.83 -5.81 6.71
C ASN A 168 6.24 -5.30 6.39
N ALA A 169 6.49 -3.99 6.45
CA ALA A 169 7.77 -3.38 6.09
C ALA A 169 8.97 -3.93 6.90
N PRO A 170 8.90 -4.08 8.24
CA PRO A 170 10.03 -4.61 9.01
C PRO A 170 10.38 -6.06 8.61
N GLY A 171 9.37 -6.91 8.44
CA GLY A 171 9.55 -8.29 8.00
C GLY A 171 10.14 -8.37 6.60
N THR A 172 9.60 -7.57 5.67
CA THR A 172 10.09 -7.48 4.29
C THR A 172 11.56 -7.04 4.27
N GLY A 173 11.91 -5.98 5.01
CA GLY A 173 13.29 -5.49 5.09
C GLY A 173 14.26 -6.56 5.62
N LEU A 174 13.86 -7.30 6.66
CA LEU A 174 14.65 -8.39 7.21
C LEU A 174 14.88 -9.50 6.17
N VAL A 175 13.83 -10.06 5.58
CA VAL A 175 13.97 -11.17 4.63
C VAL A 175 14.67 -10.74 3.34
N SER A 176 14.47 -9.51 2.87
CA SER A 176 15.22 -8.95 1.74
C SER A 176 16.71 -8.84 2.06
N SER A 177 17.08 -8.40 3.26
CA SER A 177 18.48 -8.33 3.68
C SER A 177 19.14 -9.71 3.72
N GLU A 178 18.47 -10.72 4.27
CA GLU A 178 18.97 -12.11 4.31
C GLU A 178 19.13 -12.69 2.91
N MET A 179 18.16 -12.43 2.02
CA MET A 179 18.25 -12.85 0.62
C MET A 179 19.46 -12.24 -0.10
N ILE A 180 19.70 -10.95 0.08
CA ILE A 180 20.79 -10.22 -0.57
C ILE A 180 22.15 -10.65 -0.01
N PHE A 181 22.34 -10.64 1.31
CA PHE A 181 23.64 -10.86 1.92
C PHE A 181 23.97 -12.35 2.14
N GLU A 182 22.96 -13.19 2.33
CA GLU A 182 23.14 -14.60 2.71
C GLU A 182 22.61 -15.58 1.64
N GLY A 183 22.00 -15.06 0.57
CA GLY A 183 21.52 -15.82 -0.57
C GLY A 183 20.16 -16.50 -0.38
N LYS A 184 19.53 -16.37 0.80
CA LYS A 184 18.17 -16.87 1.08
C LYS A 184 17.56 -16.21 2.31
N ALA A 185 16.24 -16.10 2.34
CA ALA A 185 15.51 -15.79 3.57
C ALA A 185 15.69 -16.92 4.61
N ARG A 186 15.85 -16.54 5.88
CA ARG A 186 16.00 -17.44 7.03
C ARG A 186 14.90 -17.22 8.07
N SER A 187 14.43 -15.99 8.19
CA SER A 187 13.44 -15.62 9.21
C SER A 187 12.01 -16.01 8.85
N ALA A 188 11.72 -16.27 7.56
CA ALA A 188 10.42 -16.74 7.09
C ALA A 188 10.54 -17.54 5.78
N ASP A 189 9.52 -18.33 5.47
CA ASP A 189 9.33 -18.91 4.14
C ASP A 189 8.69 -17.87 3.22
N CYS A 190 9.48 -17.33 2.29
CA CYS A 190 9.03 -16.34 1.30
C CYS A 190 8.78 -16.96 -0.08
N SER A 191 8.69 -18.29 -0.20
CA SER A 191 8.58 -18.97 -1.50
C SER A 191 7.32 -18.60 -2.28
N SER A 192 6.23 -18.26 -1.60
CA SER A 192 4.98 -17.76 -2.19
C SER A 192 5.07 -16.31 -2.67
N LEU A 193 6.02 -15.53 -2.13
CA LEU A 193 6.22 -14.11 -2.46
C LEU A 193 7.16 -13.91 -3.65
N ASP A 194 7.78 -14.99 -4.14
CA ASP A 194 8.77 -14.95 -5.22
C ASP A 194 8.17 -14.27 -6.47
N PRO A 195 8.79 -13.18 -6.98
CA PRO A 195 8.27 -12.45 -8.14
C PRO A 195 8.01 -13.34 -9.36
N LYS A 196 8.69 -14.48 -9.51
CA LYS A 196 8.48 -15.39 -10.65
C LYS A 196 7.04 -15.88 -10.81
N HIS A 197 6.24 -15.89 -9.75
CA HIS A 197 4.84 -16.33 -9.79
C HIS A 197 3.93 -15.29 -10.45
N PHE A 198 4.38 -14.05 -10.53
CA PHE A 198 3.58 -12.90 -10.96
C PHE A 198 4.13 -12.26 -12.24
N LEU A 199 5.45 -12.24 -12.38
CA LEU A 199 6.12 -11.60 -13.51
C LEU A 199 6.07 -12.50 -14.74
N ARG A 200 5.61 -11.94 -15.86
CA ARG A 200 5.67 -12.59 -17.18
C ARG A 200 7.05 -12.40 -17.81
N ILE A 201 8.09 -12.94 -17.15
CA ILE A 201 9.45 -12.95 -17.72
C ILE A 201 9.62 -14.23 -18.56
N PRO A 202 10.15 -14.16 -19.79
CA PRO A 202 10.49 -15.36 -20.55
C PRO A 202 11.40 -16.29 -19.74
N ALA A 203 11.04 -17.58 -19.67
CA ALA A 203 11.73 -18.59 -18.85
C ALA A 203 13.25 -18.66 -19.07
N ALA A 204 13.73 -18.23 -20.24
CA ALA A 204 15.14 -18.17 -20.61
C ALA A 204 15.99 -17.28 -19.67
N LEU A 205 15.41 -16.25 -19.02
CA LEU A 205 16.14 -15.37 -18.11
C LEU A 205 16.30 -15.94 -16.69
N TYR A 206 15.51 -16.94 -16.30
CA TYR A 206 15.68 -17.64 -15.02
C TYR A 206 16.71 -18.79 -15.10
N ALA A 207 17.14 -19.15 -16.31
CA ALA A 207 17.91 -20.37 -16.58
C ALA A 207 19.44 -20.22 -16.45
N GLU A 208 19.99 -19.03 -16.18
CA GLU A 208 21.45 -18.86 -15.97
C GLU A 208 21.92 -19.23 -14.55
N LYS A 209 21.49 -20.40 -14.06
CA LYS A 209 22.15 -21.09 -12.94
C LYS A 209 22.52 -22.51 -13.35
N SER A 210 23.57 -22.64 -14.15
CA SER A 210 24.45 -23.82 -14.19
C SER A 210 25.54 -23.57 -15.23
N GLU A 211 26.80 -23.65 -14.82
CA GLU A 211 27.98 -23.73 -15.68
C GLU A 211 28.34 -22.49 -16.53
N ARG A 212 29.25 -21.68 -15.99
CA ARG A 212 30.52 -21.40 -16.68
C ARG A 212 31.58 -21.06 -15.65
N GLY A 213 32.46 -22.05 -15.46
CA GLY A 213 33.67 -21.90 -14.69
C GLY A 213 34.57 -20.81 -15.25
N ILE A 214 35.37 -20.28 -14.34
CA ILE A 214 36.55 -19.47 -14.61
C ILE A 214 37.41 -20.20 -15.65
N VAL A 215 37.76 -19.52 -16.74
CA VAL A 215 38.96 -19.83 -17.51
C VAL A 215 39.72 -18.52 -17.68
N LEU A 216 40.94 -18.50 -17.15
CA LEU A 216 41.98 -17.50 -17.37
C LEU A 216 42.36 -17.44 -18.85
#